data_AF-A0A4P6M040-F1
#
_entry.id   AF-A0A4P6M040-F1
#
_cell.length_a   1.000
_cell.length_b   1.000
_cell.length_c   1.000
_cell.angle_alpha   90.00
_cell.angle_beta   90.00
_cell.angle_gamma   90.00
#
_symmetry.space_group_name_H-M   'P 1'
#
loop_
_entity.id
_entity.type
_entity.pdbx_description
1 polymer ?
#
loop_
_entity_poly.entity_id
_entity_poly.type
_entity_poly.pdbx_seq_one_letter_code
_entity_poly.pdbx_strand_id
1 'polypeptide(L)'
;MAFSEKLKSEIELYCNNHLATDSWYENEFSFIQDMELKNRIIAEFKAIRFAYKLYEGIEATQENLIFEVRNQILAYASIYEAVIENVLSTYYSNTTEFDSLMHHVVPIKISIPENMQHILQEALSHDGKIIVPFYYDRKKKEKPQVRFDDKCRTAESLGLIHKFLNNYGVEVDLPSEIIEIYSYRNGIHIIAEQRKGINYELELSKKAYRRMRPFIDQLKEKLVEDGKI
;
A
#
# COMPACT_ATOMS: atom_id res chain seq x y z
N MET A 1 -29.93 22.01 -3.55
CA MET A 1 -31.01 21.01 -3.74
C MET A 1 -30.40 19.83 -4.46
N ALA A 2 -30.86 18.60 -4.18
CA ALA A 2 -30.42 17.41 -4.89
C ALA A 2 -30.99 17.39 -6.33
N PHE A 3 -30.38 16.59 -7.21
CA PHE A 3 -30.90 16.33 -8.56
C PHE A 3 -32.28 15.66 -8.52
N SER A 4 -33.01 15.73 -9.64
CA SER A 4 -34.28 15.03 -9.81
C SER A 4 -34.06 13.51 -9.78
N GLU A 5 -35.07 12.75 -9.37
CA GLU A 5 -34.99 11.27 -9.34
C GLU A 5 -34.66 10.68 -10.71
N LYS A 6 -35.21 11.24 -11.79
CA LYS A 6 -34.88 10.83 -13.15
C LYS A 6 -33.38 10.98 -13.44
N LEU A 7 -32.80 12.14 -13.10
CA LEU A 7 -31.38 12.40 -13.36
C LEU A 7 -30.48 11.54 -12.46
N LYS A 8 -30.87 11.30 -11.21
CA LYS A 8 -30.16 10.35 -10.32
C LYS A 8 -30.11 8.96 -10.94
N SER A 9 -31.25 8.43 -11.39
CA SER A 9 -31.32 7.11 -12.03
C SER A 9 -30.48 7.01 -13.30
N GLU A 10 -30.44 8.07 -14.12
CA GLU A 10 -29.60 8.13 -15.32
C GLU A 10 -28.10 8.12 -14.98
N ILE A 11 -27.69 8.89 -13.96
CA ILE A 11 -26.31 8.93 -13.46
C ILE A 11 -25.90 7.56 -12.88
N GLU A 12 -26.75 6.99 -12.02
CA GLU A 12 -26.50 5.69 -11.40
C GLU A 12 -26.39 4.59 -12.45
N LEU A 13 -27.28 4.58 -13.46
CA LEU A 13 -27.24 3.63 -14.56
C LEU A 13 -25.94 3.74 -15.35
N TYR A 14 -25.54 4.96 -15.72
CA TYR A 14 -24.30 5.21 -16.45
C TYR A 14 -23.09 4.69 -15.67
N CYS A 15 -22.96 5.07 -14.39
CA CYS A 15 -21.81 4.69 -13.58
C CYS A 15 -21.77 3.17 -13.32
N ASN A 16 -22.90 2.56 -12.95
CA ASN A 16 -22.98 1.14 -12.61
C ASN A 16 -22.73 0.21 -13.81
N ASN A 17 -23.07 0.63 -15.03
CA ASN A 17 -22.77 -0.14 -16.25
C ASN A 17 -21.26 -0.35 -16.50
N HIS A 18 -20.40 0.40 -15.81
CA HIS A 18 -18.95 0.28 -15.89
C HIS A 18 -18.31 -0.44 -14.69
N LEU A 19 -19.13 -0.94 -13.77
CA LEU A 19 -18.69 -1.79 -12.66
C LEU A 19 -18.87 -3.26 -13.05
N ALA A 20 -17.97 -4.11 -12.56
CA ALA A 20 -18.16 -5.55 -12.65
C ALA A 20 -19.29 -6.02 -11.72
N THR A 21 -19.77 -7.25 -11.92
CA THR A 21 -20.77 -7.86 -11.04
C THR A 21 -20.17 -8.11 -9.65
N ASP A 22 -21.03 -8.20 -8.63
CA ASP A 22 -20.59 -8.51 -7.26
C ASP A 22 -19.83 -9.83 -7.19
N SER A 23 -20.29 -10.84 -7.92
CA SER A 23 -19.61 -12.15 -8.03
C SER A 23 -18.19 -12.04 -8.57
N TRP A 24 -17.92 -11.09 -9.47
CA TRP A 24 -16.58 -10.87 -10.00
C TRP A 24 -15.65 -10.37 -8.88
N TYR A 25 -16.07 -9.36 -8.12
CA TYR A 25 -15.26 -8.83 -7.01
C TYR A 25 -15.02 -9.86 -5.92
N GLU A 26 -16.05 -10.64 -5.55
CA GLU A 26 -15.92 -11.72 -4.57
C GLU A 26 -14.90 -12.77 -5.01
N ASN A 27 -14.92 -13.14 -6.30
CA ASN A 27 -13.94 -14.06 -6.88
C ASN A 27 -12.54 -13.42 -6.98
N GLU A 28 -12.44 -12.11 -7.22
CA GLU A 28 -11.16 -11.42 -7.28
C GLU A 28 -10.44 -11.37 -5.95
N PHE A 29 -11.17 -11.23 -4.84
CA PHE A 29 -10.59 -11.19 -3.49
C PHE A 29 -10.89 -12.44 -2.67
N SER A 30 -11.13 -13.59 -3.33
CA SER A 30 -11.49 -14.85 -2.67
C SER A 30 -10.41 -15.38 -1.71
N PHE A 31 -9.16 -14.98 -1.91
CA PHE A 31 -8.03 -15.30 -1.03
C PHE A 31 -8.01 -14.46 0.27
N ILE A 32 -8.89 -13.48 0.44
CA ILE A 32 -9.00 -12.72 1.70
C ILE A 32 -10.02 -13.42 2.60
N GLN A 33 -9.52 -14.08 3.67
CA GLN A 33 -10.34 -14.86 4.60
C GLN A 33 -11.17 -13.98 5.55
N ASP A 34 -10.65 -12.80 5.92
CA ASP A 34 -11.38 -11.83 6.73
C ASP A 34 -12.50 -11.20 5.88
N MET A 35 -13.74 -11.61 6.15
CA MET A 35 -14.92 -11.14 5.43
C MET A 35 -15.19 -9.65 5.61
N GLU A 36 -14.88 -9.08 6.78
CA GLU A 36 -15.07 -7.64 7.02
C GLU A 36 -14.08 -6.84 6.17
N LEU A 37 -12.80 -7.24 6.19
CA LEU A 37 -11.77 -6.63 5.37
C LEU A 37 -12.06 -6.77 3.88
N LYS A 38 -12.44 -7.98 3.43
CA LYS A 38 -12.78 -8.25 2.03
C LYS A 38 -13.93 -7.35 1.58
N ASN A 39 -15.02 -7.29 2.34
CA ASN A 39 -16.17 -6.44 2.02
C ASN A 39 -15.78 -4.96 1.95
N ARG A 40 -14.90 -4.51 2.86
CA ARG A 40 -14.40 -3.13 2.86
C ARG A 40 -13.58 -2.82 1.61
N ILE A 41 -12.67 -3.72 1.21
CA ILE A 41 -11.85 -3.59 0.00
C ILE A 41 -12.73 -3.56 -1.25
N ILE A 42 -13.71 -4.46 -1.35
CA ILE A 42 -14.66 -4.52 -2.48
C ILE A 42 -15.48 -3.23 -2.55
N ALA A 43 -16.00 -2.74 -1.42
CA ALA A 43 -16.76 -1.50 -1.36
C ALA A 43 -15.91 -0.30 -1.82
N GLU A 44 -14.67 -0.21 -1.35
CA GLU A 44 -13.73 0.85 -1.75
C GLU A 44 -13.45 0.80 -3.26
N PHE A 45 -13.19 -0.39 -3.81
CA PHE A 45 -12.93 -0.57 -5.25
C PHE A 45 -14.16 -0.18 -6.10
N LYS A 46 -15.36 -0.61 -5.70
CA LYS A 46 -16.60 -0.19 -6.37
C LYS A 46 -16.81 1.32 -6.30
N ALA A 47 -16.65 1.90 -5.11
CA ALA A 47 -16.85 3.32 -4.88
C ALA A 47 -15.91 4.19 -5.71
N ILE A 48 -14.60 3.84 -5.77
CA ILE A 48 -13.66 4.63 -6.57
C ILE A 48 -13.94 4.49 -8.07
N ARG A 49 -14.36 3.31 -8.53
CA ARG A 49 -14.71 3.11 -9.94
C ARG A 49 -15.97 3.87 -10.32
N PHE A 50 -16.97 3.89 -9.45
CA PHE A 50 -18.18 4.68 -9.62
C PHE A 50 -17.83 6.18 -9.65
N ALA A 51 -17.03 6.66 -8.71
CA ALA A 51 -16.61 8.06 -8.64
C ALA A 51 -15.84 8.48 -9.90
N TYR A 52 -14.86 7.68 -10.36
CA TYR A 52 -14.17 7.91 -11.63
C TYR A 52 -15.16 8.13 -12.78
N LYS A 53 -16.16 7.25 -12.91
CA LYS A 53 -17.17 7.37 -13.97
C LYS A 53 -18.08 8.57 -13.81
N LEU A 54 -18.45 8.95 -12.59
CA LEU A 54 -19.21 10.16 -12.35
C LEU A 54 -18.46 11.41 -12.82
N TYR A 55 -17.19 11.54 -12.44
CA TYR A 55 -16.35 12.68 -12.83
C TYR A 55 -16.00 12.67 -14.33
N GLU A 56 -15.80 11.50 -14.93
CA GLU A 56 -15.67 11.33 -16.38
C GLU A 56 -16.95 11.79 -17.11
N GLY A 57 -18.12 11.39 -16.62
CA GLY A 57 -19.41 11.69 -17.25
C GLY A 57 -19.84 13.16 -17.20
N ILE A 58 -19.36 13.92 -16.20
CA ILE A 58 -19.54 15.38 -16.13
C ILE A 58 -18.42 16.15 -16.83
N GLU A 59 -17.49 15.45 -17.49
CA GLU A 59 -16.30 16.04 -18.11
C GLU A 59 -15.55 16.95 -17.14
N ALA A 60 -15.25 16.43 -15.94
CA ALA A 60 -14.62 17.21 -14.89
C ALA A 60 -13.31 17.86 -15.37
N THR A 61 -13.18 19.16 -15.09
CA THR A 61 -11.99 19.95 -15.42
C THR A 61 -11.45 20.65 -14.16
N GLN A 62 -10.23 21.19 -14.27
CA GLN A 62 -9.58 22.00 -13.23
C GLN A 62 -9.58 21.30 -11.85
N GLU A 63 -10.12 21.94 -10.82
CA GLU A 63 -10.09 21.46 -9.43
C GLU A 63 -10.82 20.12 -9.25
N ASN A 64 -11.92 19.90 -9.99
CA ASN A 64 -12.68 18.66 -9.90
C ASN A 64 -11.91 17.47 -10.50
N LEU A 65 -11.17 17.70 -11.58
CA LEU A 65 -10.29 16.68 -12.16
C LEU A 65 -9.13 16.35 -11.20
N ILE A 66 -8.52 17.39 -10.62
CA ILE A 66 -7.43 17.22 -9.63
C ILE A 66 -7.94 16.41 -8.43
N PHE A 67 -9.10 16.76 -7.90
CA PHE A 67 -9.72 16.07 -6.77
C PHE A 67 -9.94 14.59 -7.08
N GLU A 68 -10.51 14.30 -8.26
CA GLU A 68 -10.78 12.93 -8.67
C GLU A 68 -9.50 12.10 -8.81
N VAL A 69 -8.49 12.64 -9.49
CA VAL A 69 -7.21 11.96 -9.73
C VAL A 69 -6.54 11.60 -8.41
N ARG A 70 -6.57 12.53 -7.45
CA ARG A 70 -6.03 12.32 -6.11
C ARG A 70 -6.79 11.27 -5.35
N ASN A 71 -8.12 11.32 -5.40
CA ASN A 71 -8.96 10.35 -4.72
C ASN A 71 -8.74 8.93 -5.28
N GLN A 72 -8.52 8.80 -6.59
CA GLN A 72 -8.12 7.53 -7.20
C GLN A 72 -6.81 7.00 -6.65
N ILE A 73 -5.76 7.82 -6.61
CA ILE A 73 -4.45 7.43 -6.07
C ILE A 73 -4.59 7.00 -4.60
N LEU A 74 -5.30 7.78 -3.78
CA LEU A 74 -5.54 7.48 -2.37
C LEU A 74 -6.26 6.13 -2.16
N ALA A 75 -7.37 5.93 -2.88
CA ALA A 75 -8.19 4.72 -2.73
C ALA A 75 -7.43 3.47 -3.18
N TYR A 76 -6.81 3.50 -4.36
CA TYR A 76 -6.04 2.35 -4.86
C TYR A 76 -4.80 2.06 -4.00
N ALA A 77 -4.06 3.09 -3.54
CA ALA A 77 -2.95 2.90 -2.60
C ALA A 77 -3.41 2.19 -1.31
N SER A 78 -4.59 2.56 -0.80
CA SER A 78 -5.17 1.94 0.40
C SER A 78 -5.57 0.47 0.16
N ILE A 79 -6.09 0.16 -1.03
CA ILE A 79 -6.38 -1.23 -1.44
C ILE A 79 -5.10 -2.05 -1.53
N TYR A 80 -4.04 -1.55 -2.21
CA TYR A 80 -2.76 -2.25 -2.28
C TYR A 80 -2.18 -2.53 -0.89
N GLU A 81 -2.20 -1.54 -0.01
CA GLU A 81 -1.74 -1.69 1.38
C GLU A 81 -2.51 -2.78 2.14
N ALA A 82 -3.84 -2.72 2.11
CA ALA A 82 -4.68 -3.67 2.81
C ALA A 82 -4.48 -5.10 2.31
N VAL A 83 -4.40 -5.28 0.98
CA VAL A 83 -4.23 -6.59 0.36
C VAL A 83 -2.85 -7.17 0.67
N ILE A 84 -1.77 -6.41 0.49
CA ILE A 84 -0.40 -6.89 0.77
C ILE A 84 -0.26 -7.25 2.26
N GLU A 85 -0.72 -6.38 3.16
CA GLU A 85 -0.62 -6.64 4.60
C GLU A 85 -1.39 -7.91 5.00
N ASN A 86 -2.60 -8.09 4.47
CA ASN A 86 -3.39 -9.28 4.71
C ASN A 86 -2.69 -10.54 4.18
N VAL A 87 -2.25 -10.54 2.91
CA VAL A 87 -1.59 -11.72 2.32
C VAL A 87 -0.34 -12.11 3.10
N LEU A 88 0.53 -11.15 3.41
CA LEU A 88 1.76 -11.39 4.17
C LEU A 88 1.47 -11.98 5.56
N SER A 89 0.51 -11.40 6.28
CA SER A 89 0.20 -11.83 7.65
C SER A 89 -0.58 -13.15 7.70
N THR A 90 -1.50 -13.39 6.77
CA THR A 90 -2.30 -14.62 6.73
C THR A 90 -1.48 -15.81 6.22
N TYR A 91 -0.74 -15.66 5.13
CA TYR A 91 -0.18 -16.81 4.40
C TYR A 91 1.33 -17.01 4.61
N TYR A 92 2.06 -15.94 4.95
CA TYR A 92 3.52 -15.93 4.99
C TYR A 92 4.10 -15.51 6.34
N SER A 93 3.28 -15.46 7.40
CA SER A 93 3.74 -15.06 8.74
C SER A 93 4.81 -15.94 9.36
N ASN A 94 4.99 -17.15 8.84
CA ASN A 94 6.00 -18.12 9.25
C ASN A 94 7.29 -18.09 8.40
N THR A 95 7.41 -17.15 7.45
CA THR A 95 8.59 -17.03 6.59
C THR A 95 9.69 -16.17 7.21
N THR A 96 10.93 -16.41 6.79
CA THR A 96 12.10 -15.61 7.21
C THR A 96 12.00 -14.15 6.77
N GLU A 97 11.36 -13.92 5.62
CA GLU A 97 11.13 -12.64 4.98
C GLU A 97 10.14 -11.83 5.82
N PHE A 98 9.01 -12.42 6.20
CA PHE A 98 8.04 -11.78 7.09
C PHE A 98 8.63 -11.51 8.48
N ASP A 99 9.40 -12.45 9.00
CA ASP A 99 10.06 -12.30 10.29
C ASP A 99 11.09 -11.15 10.26
N SER A 100 11.81 -10.98 9.15
CA SER A 100 12.73 -9.86 8.91
C SER A 100 11.99 -8.54 8.72
N LEU A 101 10.83 -8.55 8.07
CA LEU A 101 9.95 -7.39 7.95
C LEU A 101 9.50 -6.90 9.34
N MET A 102 9.11 -7.83 10.21
CA MET A 102 8.52 -7.53 11.52
C MET A 102 9.53 -7.31 12.64
N HIS A 103 10.82 -7.60 12.45
CA HIS A 103 11.84 -7.42 13.47
C HIS A 103 12.96 -6.48 13.04
N HIS A 104 13.64 -5.90 14.02
CA HIS A 104 14.82 -5.07 13.82
C HIS A 104 15.81 -5.30 14.96
N VAL A 105 17.09 -5.11 14.66
CA VAL A 105 18.15 -5.18 15.65
C VAL A 105 18.29 -3.80 16.27
N VAL A 106 18.15 -3.70 17.59
CA VAL A 106 18.27 -2.44 18.34
C VAL A 106 19.34 -2.54 19.42
N PRO A 107 20.04 -1.43 19.69
CA PRO A 107 20.88 -1.35 20.88
C PRO A 107 19.99 -1.24 22.13
N ILE A 108 20.16 -2.16 23.08
CA ILE A 108 19.54 -2.11 24.40
C ILE A 108 20.60 -1.67 25.41
N LYS A 109 20.34 -0.54 26.08
CA LYS A 109 21.21 -0.03 27.14
C LYS A 109 21.29 -1.04 28.29
N ILE A 110 22.52 -1.30 28.74
CA ILE A 110 22.76 -2.08 29.96
C ILE A 110 22.48 -1.16 31.15
N SER A 111 21.64 -1.62 32.08
CA SER A 111 21.39 -0.90 33.34
C SER A 111 22.56 -1.12 34.28
N ILE A 112 23.35 -0.07 34.52
CA ILE A 112 24.52 -0.09 35.39
C ILE A 112 24.25 0.86 36.58
N PRO A 113 24.52 0.44 37.83
CA PRO A 113 24.45 1.32 38.99
C PRO A 113 25.31 2.58 38.85
N GLU A 114 24.85 3.73 39.36
CA GLU A 114 25.51 5.03 39.16
C GLU A 114 26.99 5.04 39.60
N ASN A 115 27.31 4.38 40.71
CA ASN A 115 28.69 4.27 41.19
C ASN A 115 29.60 3.54 40.20
N MET A 116 29.10 2.48 39.55
CA MET A 116 29.85 1.73 38.54
C MET A 116 29.92 2.50 37.22
N GLN A 117 28.88 3.26 36.88
CA GLN A 117 28.87 4.15 35.72
C GLN A 117 29.94 5.24 35.86
N HIS A 118 30.15 5.80 37.06
CA HIS A 118 31.21 6.77 37.32
C HIS A 118 32.60 6.19 37.06
N ILE A 119 32.87 5.00 37.63
CA ILE A 119 34.14 4.28 37.41
C ILE A 119 34.38 4.05 35.91
N LEU A 120 33.34 3.68 35.17
CA LEU A 120 33.43 3.48 33.72
C LEU A 120 33.81 4.78 32.96
N GLN A 121 33.22 5.92 33.33
CA GLN A 121 33.53 7.21 32.70
C GLN A 121 34.93 7.74 33.06
N GLU A 122 35.42 7.43 34.25
CA GLU A 122 36.80 7.78 34.63
C GLU A 122 37.83 6.92 33.89
N ALA A 123 37.50 5.64 33.67
CA ALA A 123 38.41 4.69 33.04
C ALA A 123 38.48 4.81 31.51
N LEU A 124 37.38 5.21 30.87
CA LEU A 124 37.26 5.26 29.41
C LEU A 124 36.79 6.63 28.95
N SER A 125 37.43 7.18 27.91
CA SER A 125 37.04 8.45 27.30
C SER A 125 36.81 8.29 25.81
N HIS A 126 35.73 8.86 25.28
CA HIS A 126 35.47 8.87 23.84
C HIS A 126 34.91 10.21 23.39
N ASP A 127 35.73 11.03 22.74
CA ASP A 127 35.29 12.27 22.06
C ASP A 127 34.45 13.21 22.95
N GLY A 128 34.78 13.28 24.25
CA GLY A 128 34.03 14.06 25.25
C GLY A 128 32.59 13.59 25.50
N LYS A 129 32.18 12.44 24.95
CA LYS A 129 30.83 11.88 25.09
C LYS A 129 30.76 10.88 26.25
N ILE A 130 29.58 10.79 26.85
CA ILE A 130 29.27 9.80 27.88
C ILE A 130 29.22 8.41 27.24
N ILE A 131 30.00 7.48 27.76
CA ILE A 131 30.02 6.10 27.30
C ILE A 131 28.81 5.37 27.86
N VAL A 132 27.94 4.89 26.97
CA VAL A 132 26.74 4.12 27.34
C VAL A 132 26.88 2.70 26.82
N PRO A 133 27.13 1.71 27.70
CA PRO A 133 27.17 0.31 27.29
C PRO A 133 25.81 -0.18 26.81
N PHE A 134 25.81 -0.89 25.70
CA PHE A 134 24.62 -1.55 25.15
C PHE A 134 24.99 -2.93 24.61
N TYR A 135 23.98 -3.77 24.43
CA TYR A 135 24.06 -4.97 23.62
C TYR A 135 23.03 -4.88 22.49
N TYR A 136 23.26 -5.62 21.40
CA TYR A 136 22.28 -5.70 20.32
C TYR A 136 21.31 -6.83 20.59
N ASP A 137 20.02 -6.54 20.42
CA ASP A 137 18.96 -7.53 20.55
C ASP A 137 17.93 -7.37 19.43
N ARG A 138 17.19 -8.43 19.17
CA ARG A 138 16.16 -8.47 18.15
C ARG A 138 14.80 -8.14 18.74
N LYS A 139 14.23 -7.00 18.36
CA LYS A 139 12.90 -6.57 18.80
C LYS A 139 11.89 -6.58 17.66
N LYS A 140 10.66 -6.94 18.01
CA LYS A 140 9.50 -6.79 17.13
C LYS A 140 9.21 -5.29 16.92
N LYS A 141 9.04 -4.89 15.67
CA LYS A 141 8.59 -3.55 15.28
C LYS A 141 7.14 -3.36 15.73
N GLU A 142 6.81 -2.14 16.13
CA GLU A 142 5.41 -1.76 16.27
C GLU A 142 4.76 -1.65 14.88
N LYS A 143 3.45 -1.90 14.78
CA LYS A 143 2.75 -1.88 13.48
C LYS A 143 3.01 -0.61 12.64
N PRO A 144 2.98 0.61 13.20
CA PRO A 144 3.23 1.84 12.43
C PRO A 144 4.67 1.97 11.90
N GLN A 145 5.62 1.24 12.48
CA GLN A 145 7.04 1.28 12.07
C GLN A 145 7.32 0.42 10.83
N VAL A 146 6.40 -0.47 10.46
CA VAL A 146 6.54 -1.33 9.29
C VAL A 146 6.10 -0.54 8.05
N ARG A 147 7.08 0.00 7.32
CA ARG A 147 6.83 0.82 6.13
C ARG A 147 6.18 -0.02 5.03
N PHE A 148 5.28 0.60 4.26
CA PHE A 148 4.67 -0.06 3.11
C PHE A 148 5.68 -0.46 2.04
N ASP A 149 6.72 0.36 1.83
CA ASP A 149 7.82 0.03 0.91
C ASP A 149 8.48 -1.31 1.28
N ASP A 150 8.73 -1.53 2.59
CA ASP A 150 9.31 -2.78 3.10
C ASP A 150 8.33 -3.96 2.90
N LYS A 151 7.02 -3.74 3.05
CA LYS A 151 5.99 -4.76 2.76
C LYS A 151 6.03 -5.16 1.28
N CYS A 152 6.10 -4.20 0.37
CA CYS A 152 6.21 -4.46 -1.06
C CYS A 152 7.49 -5.22 -1.41
N ARG A 153 8.63 -4.84 -0.84
CA ARG A 153 9.91 -5.55 -1.06
C ARG A 153 9.91 -6.96 -0.47
N THR A 154 9.24 -7.16 0.66
CA THR A 154 9.03 -8.48 1.24
C THR A 154 8.14 -9.35 0.34
N ALA A 155 7.05 -8.77 -0.19
CA ALA A 155 6.20 -9.46 -1.15
C ALA A 155 6.97 -9.80 -2.45
N GLU A 156 7.83 -8.91 -2.92
CA GLU A 156 8.71 -9.16 -4.06
C GLU A 156 9.70 -10.30 -3.79
N SER A 157 10.34 -10.34 -2.62
CA SER A 157 11.24 -11.44 -2.27
C SER A 157 10.54 -12.79 -2.15
N LEU A 158 9.25 -12.79 -1.77
CA LEU A 158 8.41 -13.98 -1.70
C LEU A 158 7.81 -14.37 -3.07
N GLY A 159 8.05 -13.59 -4.13
CA GLY A 159 7.49 -13.81 -5.47
C GLY A 159 6.01 -13.44 -5.61
N LEU A 160 5.40 -12.84 -4.59
CA LEU A 160 3.99 -12.44 -4.58
C LEU A 160 3.67 -11.33 -5.58
N ILE A 161 4.63 -10.43 -5.79
CA ILE A 161 4.58 -9.39 -6.81
C ILE A 161 5.94 -9.28 -7.48
N HIS A 162 5.99 -9.13 -8.79
CA HIS A 162 7.24 -9.15 -9.53
C HIS A 162 7.11 -8.40 -10.87
N LYS A 163 8.26 -8.18 -11.51
CA LYS A 163 8.30 -7.56 -12.83
C LYS A 163 7.65 -8.46 -13.87
N PHE A 164 6.95 -7.87 -14.83
CA PHE A 164 6.31 -8.62 -15.91
C PHE A 164 6.36 -7.85 -17.24
N LEU A 165 6.23 -8.56 -18.35
CA LEU A 165 6.06 -7.94 -19.67
C LEU A 165 4.57 -7.68 -19.92
N ASN A 166 4.21 -6.44 -20.25
CA ASN A 166 2.84 -6.15 -20.65
C ASN A 166 2.54 -6.62 -22.09
N ASN A 167 1.30 -6.45 -22.55
CA ASN A 167 0.86 -6.84 -23.89
C ASN A 167 1.62 -6.16 -25.04
N TYR A 168 2.41 -5.12 -24.75
CA TYR A 168 3.25 -4.41 -25.72
C TYR A 168 4.73 -4.80 -25.64
N GLY A 169 5.08 -5.83 -24.85
CA GLY A 169 6.46 -6.27 -24.64
C GLY A 169 7.29 -5.32 -23.80
N VAL A 170 6.66 -4.38 -23.08
CA VAL A 170 7.34 -3.43 -22.20
C VAL A 170 7.41 -4.02 -20.79
N GLU A 171 8.61 -4.05 -20.21
CA GLU A 171 8.81 -4.45 -18.82
C GLU A 171 8.15 -3.45 -17.87
N VAL A 172 7.37 -4.00 -16.95
CA VAL A 172 6.68 -3.27 -15.88
C VAL A 172 7.25 -3.75 -14.55
N ASP A 173 7.86 -2.83 -13.82
CA ASP A 173 8.28 -3.05 -12.43
C ASP A 173 7.09 -2.80 -11.49
N LEU A 174 6.23 -3.82 -11.34
CA LEU A 174 5.02 -3.73 -10.53
C LEU A 174 5.30 -3.32 -9.07
N PRO A 175 6.28 -3.92 -8.36
CA PRO A 175 6.59 -3.53 -6.99
C PRO A 175 6.97 -2.05 -6.89
N SER A 176 7.82 -1.55 -7.78
CA SER A 176 8.26 -0.16 -7.74
C SER A 176 7.14 0.82 -8.11
N GLU A 177 6.26 0.48 -9.06
CA GLU A 177 5.09 1.31 -9.38
C GLU A 177 4.07 1.36 -8.22
N ILE A 178 3.83 0.25 -7.51
CA ILE A 178 2.95 0.23 -6.33
C ILE A 178 3.53 1.09 -5.20
N ILE A 179 4.84 1.01 -4.96
CA ILE A 179 5.54 1.87 -4.00
C ILE A 179 5.42 3.34 -4.41
N GLU A 180 5.57 3.65 -5.70
CA GLU A 180 5.41 5.01 -6.22
C GLU A 180 3.99 5.53 -5.98
N ILE A 181 2.96 4.75 -6.33
CA ILE A 181 1.54 5.09 -6.09
C ILE A 181 1.29 5.39 -4.61
N TYR A 182 1.79 4.55 -3.71
CA TYR A 182 1.65 4.76 -2.27
C TYR A 182 2.42 5.98 -1.76
N SER A 183 3.61 6.24 -2.28
CA SER A 183 4.38 7.44 -1.90
C SER A 183 3.63 8.74 -2.22
N TYR A 184 2.85 8.74 -3.31
CA TYR A 184 2.02 9.89 -3.69
C TYR A 184 0.84 10.11 -2.77
N ARG A 185 0.28 9.05 -2.16
CA ARG A 185 -0.74 9.19 -1.09
C ARG A 185 -0.24 10.11 0.03
N ASN A 186 1.03 9.98 0.41
CA ASN A 186 1.66 10.79 1.45
C ASN A 186 2.14 12.16 0.93
N GLY A 187 2.26 12.30 -0.39
CA GLY A 187 2.72 13.50 -1.09
C GLY A 187 1.61 14.49 -1.46
N ILE A 188 0.34 14.20 -1.18
CA ILE A 188 -0.81 15.11 -1.37
C ILE A 188 -0.83 16.19 -0.28
N HIS A 189 0.30 16.87 -0.11
CA HIS A 189 0.41 18.10 0.66
C HIS A 189 0.43 19.25 -0.35
N ILE A 190 -0.42 20.25 -0.17
CA ILE A 190 -0.53 21.46 -1.03
C ILE A 190 0.83 22.09 -1.36
N ILE A 191 1.82 21.97 -0.47
CA ILE A 191 3.20 22.46 -0.65
C ILE A 191 4.07 21.53 -1.52
N ALA A 192 3.89 20.21 -1.42
CA ALA A 192 4.60 19.22 -2.24
C ALA A 192 4.06 19.19 -3.69
N GLU A 193 2.79 19.57 -3.88
CA GLU A 193 2.08 19.65 -5.16
C GLU A 193 2.69 20.66 -6.13
N GLN A 194 3.34 21.73 -5.65
CA GLN A 194 3.97 22.74 -6.51
C GLN A 194 5.08 22.17 -7.41
N ARG A 195 5.63 20.98 -7.08
CA ARG A 195 6.79 20.39 -7.77
C ARG A 195 6.42 19.42 -8.89
N LYS A 196 5.20 18.88 -8.92
CA LYS A 196 4.79 17.76 -9.79
C LYS A 196 3.46 18.11 -10.46
N GLY A 197 3.46 18.25 -11.79
CA GLY A 197 2.28 18.72 -12.54
C GLY A 197 1.16 17.68 -12.64
N ILE A 198 -0.07 18.16 -12.87
CA ILE A 198 -1.30 17.36 -12.98
C ILE A 198 -1.22 16.20 -13.98
N ASN A 199 -0.49 16.36 -15.09
CA ASN A 199 -0.33 15.30 -16.10
C ASN A 199 0.33 14.05 -15.53
N TYR A 200 1.30 14.24 -14.63
CA TYR A 200 1.95 13.11 -13.96
C TYR A 200 0.96 12.42 -13.01
N GLU A 201 0.19 13.18 -12.22
CA GLU A 201 -0.81 12.61 -11.30
C GLU A 201 -1.89 11.83 -12.06
N LEU A 202 -2.33 12.35 -13.20
CA LEU A 202 -3.29 11.68 -14.07
C LEU A 202 -2.76 10.35 -14.63
N GLU A 203 -1.50 10.30 -15.05
CA GLU A 203 -0.89 9.03 -15.47
C GLU A 203 -0.73 8.07 -14.30
N LEU A 204 -0.39 8.57 -13.11
CA LEU A 204 -0.28 7.76 -11.91
C LEU A 204 -1.63 7.17 -11.47
N SER A 205 -2.73 7.94 -11.53
CA SER A 205 -4.07 7.42 -11.20
C SER A 205 -4.52 6.34 -12.17
N LYS A 206 -4.29 6.52 -13.47
CA LYS A 206 -4.55 5.50 -14.50
C LYS A 206 -3.72 4.24 -14.25
N LYS A 207 -2.42 4.39 -13.91
CA LYS A 207 -1.57 3.26 -13.55
C LYS A 207 -2.12 2.54 -12.31
N ALA A 208 -2.51 3.27 -11.27
CA ALA A 208 -3.04 2.70 -10.03
C ALA A 208 -4.24 1.79 -10.28
N TYR A 209 -5.18 2.18 -11.14
CA TYR A 209 -6.26 1.28 -11.56
C TYR A 209 -5.77 0.10 -12.42
N ARG A 210 -4.98 0.38 -13.47
CA ARG A 210 -4.52 -0.64 -14.43
C ARG A 210 -3.67 -1.73 -13.79
N ARG A 211 -2.95 -1.42 -12.70
CA ARG A 211 -2.12 -2.39 -11.96
C ARG A 211 -2.89 -3.30 -11.05
N MET A 212 -4.16 -3.01 -10.74
CA MET A 212 -4.97 -3.88 -9.89
C MET A 212 -5.10 -5.29 -10.45
N ARG A 213 -5.24 -5.42 -11.78
CA ARG A 213 -5.37 -6.73 -12.43
C ARG A 213 -4.10 -7.59 -12.31
N PRO A 214 -2.92 -7.17 -12.84
CA PRO A 214 -1.71 -7.96 -12.70
C PRO A 214 -1.31 -8.16 -11.23
N PHE A 215 -1.61 -7.20 -10.35
CA PHE A 215 -1.40 -7.36 -8.92
C PHE A 215 -2.21 -8.51 -8.32
N ILE A 216 -3.52 -8.55 -8.57
CA ILE A 216 -4.38 -9.64 -8.06
C ILE A 216 -4.01 -10.98 -8.70
N ASP A 217 -3.74 -10.99 -10.01
CA ASP A 217 -3.37 -12.21 -10.74
C ASP A 217 -2.08 -12.82 -10.18
N GLN A 218 -1.00 -12.03 -10.02
CA GLN A 218 0.27 -12.52 -9.47
C GLN A 218 0.11 -13.06 -8.04
N LEU A 219 -0.69 -12.38 -7.20
CA LEU A 219 -0.96 -12.88 -5.84
C LEU A 219 -1.67 -14.23 -5.86
N LYS A 220 -2.70 -14.37 -6.68
CA LYS A 220 -3.46 -15.63 -6.80
C LYS A 220 -2.60 -16.76 -7.35
N GLU A 221 -1.88 -16.50 -8.43
CA GLU A 221 -0.96 -17.46 -9.05
C GLU A 221 0.04 -17.97 -8.01
N LYS A 222 0.68 -17.05 -7.28
CA LYS A 222 1.67 -17.43 -6.27
C LYS A 222 1.06 -18.19 -5.09
N LEU A 223 -0.13 -17.79 -4.62
CA LEU A 223 -0.81 -18.50 -3.53
C LEU A 223 -1.22 -19.93 -3.95
N VAL A 224 -1.63 -20.13 -5.20
CA VAL A 224 -1.93 -21.46 -5.76
C VAL A 224 -0.65 -22.29 -5.89
N GLU A 225 0.42 -21.71 -6.43
CA GLU A 225 1.73 -22.37 -6.55
C GLU A 225 2.27 -22.84 -5.19
N ASP A 226 2.07 -22.04 -4.14
CA ASP A 226 2.51 -22.36 -2.78
C ASP A 226 1.50 -23.24 -2.00
N GLY A 227 0.38 -23.64 -2.62
CA GLY A 227 -0.66 -24.49 -2.01
C GLY A 227 -1.39 -23.83 -0.83
N LYS A 228 -1.53 -22.51 -0.87
CA LYS A 228 -2.15 -21.69 0.19
C LYS A 228 -3.65 -21.48 -0.02
N ILE A 229 -4.12 -21.59 -1.27
CA ILE A 229 -5.52 -21.54 -1.69
C ILE A 229 -5.82 -22.61 -2.74
#